data_AF-A0A9E3AAP9-F1
#
_entry.id   AF-A0A9E3AAP9-F1
#
_cell.length_a   1.000
_cell.length_b   1.000
_cell.length_c   1.000
_cell.angle_alpha   90.00
_cell.angle_beta   90.00
_cell.angle_gamma   90.00
#
_symmetry.space_group_name_H-M   'P 1'
#
loop_
_entity.id
_entity.type
_entity.pdbx_description
1 polymer ?
#
loop_
_entity_poly.entity_id
_entity_poly.type
_entity_poly.pdbx_seq_one_letter_code
_entity_poly.pdbx_strand_id
1 'polypeptide(L)'
;MQLCDVFLRLGEDNLQQMMRSVSMGRLKTYQIYDRFKTRLYLNKLNSETLRKATPRIWARISERDDEFATDIGQAVLISHMDMIKAVLDHLGVPHQDGFFEKDANIASYLKEGWQQEVWEKFHAQFPPAALLFYINHLAWEMAKAEDVFAPHVGQA
;
A
#
# COMPACT_ATOMS: atom_id res chain seq x y z
N MET A 1 15.58 0.09 -5.14
CA MET A 1 14.38 -0.75 -5.34
C MET A 1 13.29 0.07 -6.04
N GLN A 2 12.46 -0.53 -6.88
CA GLN A 2 11.26 0.10 -7.48
C GLN A 2 9.98 -0.39 -6.78
N LEU A 3 8.82 0.23 -7.05
CA LEU A 3 7.57 -0.17 -6.39
C LEU A 3 7.10 -1.57 -6.81
N CYS A 4 7.34 -1.97 -8.07
CA CYS A 4 7.12 -3.35 -8.52
C CYS A 4 7.87 -4.35 -7.64
N ASP A 5 9.11 -4.07 -7.21
CA ASP A 5 9.85 -4.98 -6.32
C ASP A 5 9.14 -5.17 -4.99
N VAL A 6 8.52 -4.13 -4.42
CA VAL A 6 7.74 -4.26 -3.18
C VAL A 6 6.60 -5.25 -3.37
N PHE A 7 5.79 -5.08 -4.42
CA PHE A 7 4.70 -6.02 -4.71
C PHE A 7 5.22 -7.44 -4.93
N LEU A 8 6.29 -7.60 -5.71
CA LEU A 8 6.83 -8.92 -6.05
C LEU A 8 7.40 -9.64 -4.84
N ARG A 9 8.11 -8.95 -3.95
CA ARG A 9 8.65 -9.55 -2.72
C ARG A 9 7.57 -9.84 -1.68
N LEU A 10 6.49 -9.04 -1.63
CA LEU A 10 5.31 -9.35 -0.80
C LEU A 10 4.49 -10.52 -1.36
N GLY A 11 4.57 -10.78 -2.66
CA GLY A 11 3.98 -11.94 -3.30
C GLY A 11 2.52 -11.75 -3.73
N GLU A 12 2.08 -12.66 -4.61
CA GLU A 12 0.77 -12.59 -5.27
C GLU A 12 -0.39 -12.68 -4.26
N ASP A 13 -0.28 -13.51 -3.23
CA ASP A 13 -1.33 -13.68 -2.23
C ASP A 13 -1.63 -12.37 -1.48
N ASN A 14 -0.60 -11.60 -1.14
CA ASN A 14 -0.77 -10.28 -0.54
C ASN A 14 -1.43 -9.30 -1.52
N LEU A 15 -1.04 -9.31 -2.79
CA LEU A 15 -1.72 -8.52 -3.82
C LEU A 15 -3.21 -8.89 -3.92
N GLN A 16 -3.54 -10.19 -3.94
CA GLN A 16 -4.93 -10.64 -3.99
C GLN A 16 -5.74 -10.17 -2.78
N GLN A 17 -5.17 -10.23 -1.58
CA GLN A 17 -5.81 -9.70 -0.37
C GLN A 17 -6.02 -8.19 -0.45
N MET A 18 -5.01 -7.43 -0.89
CA MET A 18 -5.10 -5.99 -1.08
C MET A 18 -6.20 -5.63 -2.09
N MET A 19 -6.27 -6.30 -3.25
CA MET A 19 -7.29 -6.05 -4.27
C MET A 19 -8.71 -6.28 -3.77
N ARG A 20 -8.93 -7.26 -2.88
CA ARG A 20 -10.24 -7.51 -2.25
C ARG A 20 -10.65 -6.40 -1.28
N SER A 21 -9.68 -5.71 -0.70
CA SER A 21 -9.89 -4.64 0.29
C SER A 21 -10.06 -3.24 -0.31
N VAL A 22 -9.91 -3.09 -1.64
CA VAL A 22 -10.05 -1.79 -2.31
C VAL A 22 -11.48 -1.28 -2.20
N SER A 23 -11.63 -0.05 -1.71
CA SER A 23 -12.91 0.60 -1.44
C SER A 23 -13.36 1.47 -2.61
N MET A 24 -14.40 1.03 -3.32
CA MET A 24 -15.00 1.80 -4.42
C MET A 24 -15.49 3.18 -3.98
N GLY A 25 -15.97 3.28 -2.73
CA GLY A 25 -16.39 4.55 -2.13
C GLY A 25 -15.22 5.51 -1.97
N ARG A 26 -14.12 5.06 -1.36
CA ARG A 26 -12.89 5.86 -1.22
C ARG A 26 -12.32 6.27 -2.58
N LEU A 27 -12.25 5.35 -3.55
CA LEU A 27 -11.80 5.68 -4.90
C LEU A 27 -12.64 6.81 -5.54
N LYS A 28 -13.95 6.86 -5.28
CA LYS A 28 -14.81 7.96 -5.75
C LYS A 28 -14.57 9.25 -4.97
N THR A 29 -14.48 9.19 -3.65
CA THR A 29 -14.21 10.35 -2.78
C THR A 29 -12.93 11.06 -3.19
N TYR A 30 -11.88 10.31 -3.53
CA TYR A 30 -10.59 10.84 -3.96
C TYR A 30 -10.46 10.96 -5.49
N GLN A 31 -11.56 10.84 -6.25
CA GLN A 31 -11.60 11.04 -7.70
C GLN A 31 -10.65 10.13 -8.52
N ILE A 32 -10.32 8.95 -8.01
CA ILE A 32 -9.43 7.96 -8.66
C ILE A 32 -10.23 6.87 -9.38
N TYR A 33 -11.51 6.70 -9.05
CA TYR A 33 -12.34 5.61 -9.57
C TYR A 33 -12.27 5.43 -11.10
N ASP A 34 -12.49 6.49 -11.88
CA ASP A 34 -12.50 6.39 -13.34
C ASP A 34 -11.12 6.23 -13.97
N ARG A 35 -10.09 6.89 -13.41
CA ARG A 35 -8.69 6.66 -13.82
C ARG A 35 -8.30 5.21 -13.56
N PHE A 36 -8.57 4.68 -12.38
CA PHE A 36 -8.22 3.31 -12.00
C PHE A 36 -8.95 2.28 -12.87
N LYS A 37 -10.25 2.47 -13.09
CA LYS A 37 -11.05 1.65 -14.03
C LYS A 37 -10.43 1.63 -15.42
N THR A 38 -10.00 2.78 -15.92
CA THR A 38 -9.37 2.93 -17.24
C THR A 38 -8.01 2.23 -17.30
N ARG A 39 -7.15 2.45 -16.30
CA ARG A 39 -5.84 1.79 -16.19
C ARG A 39 -5.93 0.27 -16.12
N LEU A 40 -7.00 -0.24 -15.52
CA LEU A 40 -7.30 -1.67 -15.46
C LEU A 40 -8.01 -2.20 -16.71
N TYR A 41 -8.36 -1.37 -17.69
CA TYR A 41 -9.16 -1.75 -18.87
C TYR A 41 -10.45 -2.49 -18.48
N LEU A 42 -11.22 -1.91 -17.54
CA LEU A 42 -12.48 -2.48 -17.08
C LEU A 42 -13.68 -1.64 -17.54
N ASN A 43 -14.72 -2.30 -18.04
CA ASN A 43 -15.99 -1.62 -18.37
C ASN A 43 -16.77 -1.22 -17.11
N LYS A 44 -16.59 -1.95 -16.01
CA LYS A 44 -17.20 -1.69 -14.70
C LYS A 44 -16.16 -1.98 -13.63
N LEU A 45 -16.03 -1.09 -12.65
CA LEU A 45 -15.13 -1.28 -11.51
C LEU A 45 -15.97 -1.55 -10.25
N ASN A 46 -15.90 -2.78 -9.78
CA ASN A 46 -16.46 -3.28 -8.52
C ASN A 46 -15.60 -4.46 -8.01
N SER A 47 -15.90 -4.94 -6.80
CA SER A 47 -15.10 -5.99 -6.14
C SER A 47 -15.00 -7.29 -6.96
N GLU A 48 -16.06 -7.69 -7.65
CA GLU A 48 -16.05 -8.90 -8.49
C GLU A 48 -15.14 -8.72 -9.70
N THR A 49 -15.31 -7.63 -10.45
CA THR A 49 -14.49 -7.32 -11.63
C THR A 49 -13.04 -7.09 -11.28
N LEU A 50 -12.76 -6.47 -10.12
CA LEU A 50 -11.40 -6.25 -9.65
C LEU A 50 -10.73 -7.56 -9.27
N ARG A 51 -11.43 -8.45 -8.55
CA ARG A 51 -10.93 -9.80 -8.24
C ARG A 51 -10.63 -10.62 -9.50
N LYS A 52 -11.48 -10.55 -10.51
CA LYS A 52 -11.24 -11.21 -11.81
C LYS A 52 -10.05 -10.62 -12.56
N ALA A 53 -9.77 -9.33 -12.37
CA ALA A 53 -8.64 -8.66 -12.99
C ALA A 53 -7.30 -8.92 -12.27
N THR A 54 -7.31 -9.36 -11.01
CA THR A 54 -6.10 -9.52 -10.19
C THR A 54 -4.99 -10.34 -10.84
N PRO A 55 -5.24 -11.48 -11.51
CA PRO A 55 -4.17 -12.22 -12.20
C PRO A 55 -3.49 -11.38 -13.30
N ARG A 56 -4.26 -10.57 -14.04
CA ARG A 56 -3.71 -9.64 -15.04
C ARG A 56 -2.94 -8.49 -14.40
N ILE A 57 -3.39 -8.00 -13.24
CA ILE A 57 -2.67 -6.99 -12.47
C ILE A 57 -1.29 -7.54 -12.05
N TRP A 58 -1.26 -8.76 -11.51
CA TRP A 58 -0.02 -9.43 -11.11
C TRP A 58 0.94 -9.63 -12.29
N ALA A 59 0.43 -10.07 -13.44
CA ALA A 59 1.24 -10.24 -14.65
C ALA A 59 1.96 -8.94 -15.05
N ARG A 60 1.25 -7.81 -15.07
CA ARG A 60 1.85 -6.50 -15.41
C ARG A 60 2.88 -6.02 -14.40
N ILE A 61 2.63 -6.23 -13.10
CA ILE A 61 3.61 -5.94 -12.04
C ILE A 61 4.87 -6.81 -12.23
N SER A 62 4.68 -8.08 -12.61
CA SER A 62 5.78 -9.02 -12.89
C SER A 62 6.59 -8.63 -14.13
N GLU A 63 5.94 -8.01 -15.11
CA GLU A 63 6.58 -7.39 -16.29
C GLU A 63 7.29 -6.06 -15.99
N ARG A 64 7.37 -5.65 -14.72
CA ARG A 64 8.04 -4.43 -14.26
C ARG A 64 7.42 -3.14 -14.78
N ASP A 65 6.10 -3.13 -14.96
CA ASP A 65 5.33 -1.91 -15.26
C ASP A 65 5.17 -1.04 -13.99
N ASP A 66 6.21 -0.27 -13.65
CA ASP A 66 6.28 0.52 -12.41
C ASP A 66 5.27 1.68 -12.37
N GLU A 67 4.98 2.33 -13.49
CA GLU A 67 3.95 3.38 -13.56
C GLU A 67 2.58 2.79 -13.19
N PHE A 68 2.28 1.60 -13.71
CA PHE A 68 1.07 0.87 -13.33
C PHE A 68 1.10 0.44 -11.87
N ALA A 69 2.23 -0.03 -11.34
CA ALA A 69 2.35 -0.36 -9.92
C ALA A 69 2.07 0.86 -9.02
N THR A 70 2.47 2.07 -9.42
CA THR A 70 2.09 3.30 -8.71
C THR A 70 0.58 3.52 -8.70
N ASP A 71 -0.10 3.34 -9.84
CA ASP A 71 -1.56 3.44 -9.90
C ASP A 71 -2.25 2.39 -9.01
N ILE A 72 -1.72 1.15 -8.95
CA ILE A 72 -2.21 0.09 -8.05
C ILE A 72 -1.98 0.47 -6.58
N GLY A 73 -0.76 0.88 -6.23
CA GLY A 73 -0.39 1.28 -4.88
C GLY A 73 -1.27 2.41 -4.37
N GLN A 74 -1.50 3.44 -5.19
CA GLN A 74 -2.37 4.55 -4.86
C GLN A 74 -3.81 4.10 -4.55
N ALA A 75 -4.38 3.22 -5.37
CA ALA A 75 -5.74 2.70 -5.15
C ALA A 75 -5.86 1.89 -3.85
N VAL A 76 -4.82 1.12 -3.51
CA VAL A 76 -4.73 0.40 -2.22
C VAL A 76 -4.65 1.41 -1.08
N LEU A 77 -3.65 2.31 -1.08
CA LEU A 77 -3.40 3.24 0.03
C LEU A 77 -4.62 4.11 0.35
N ILE A 78 -5.27 4.66 -0.67
CA ILE A 78 -6.46 5.51 -0.48
C ILE A 78 -7.68 4.72 0.02
N SER A 79 -7.71 3.41 -0.20
CA SER A 79 -8.73 2.55 0.40
C SER A 79 -8.52 2.35 1.90
N HIS A 80 -7.33 2.66 2.43
CA HIS A 80 -6.89 2.40 3.80
C HIS A 80 -6.43 3.66 4.55
N MET A 81 -7.02 4.82 4.24
CA MET A 81 -6.60 6.10 4.84
C MET A 81 -6.66 6.11 6.38
N ASP A 82 -7.61 5.41 7.00
CA ASP A 82 -7.72 5.38 8.46
C ASP A 82 -6.55 4.62 9.10
N MET A 83 -6.06 3.56 8.45
CA MET A 83 -4.83 2.84 8.83
C MET A 83 -3.60 3.74 8.67
N ILE A 84 -3.50 4.44 7.53
CA ILE A 84 -2.38 5.35 7.26
C ILE A 84 -2.27 6.42 8.34
N LYS A 85 -3.39 7.09 8.67
CA LYS A 85 -3.44 8.10 9.73
C LYS A 85 -2.97 7.51 11.08
N ALA A 86 -3.54 6.39 11.49
CA ALA A 86 -3.19 5.76 12.77
C ALA A 86 -1.70 5.40 12.87
N VAL A 87 -1.10 4.90 11.79
CA VAL A 87 0.34 4.58 11.75
C VAL A 87 1.19 5.85 11.81
N LEU A 88 0.83 6.89 11.06
CA LEU A 88 1.58 8.15 11.05
C LEU A 88 1.48 8.88 12.39
N ASP A 89 0.29 8.93 12.99
CA ASP A 89 0.07 9.44 14.35
C ASP A 89 0.95 8.71 15.37
N HIS A 90 1.03 7.37 15.27
CA HIS A 90 1.87 6.56 16.14
C HIS A 90 3.36 6.86 15.98
N LEU A 91 3.82 7.03 14.73
CA LEU A 91 5.21 7.40 14.43
C LEU A 91 5.53 8.87 14.73
N GLY A 92 4.51 9.68 15.06
CA GLY A 92 4.65 11.12 15.26
C GLY A 92 4.97 11.89 13.98
N VAL A 93 4.64 11.33 12.81
CA VAL A 93 4.88 11.93 11.51
C VAL A 93 3.82 12.99 11.23
N PRO A 94 4.19 14.26 10.95
CA PRO A 94 3.22 15.29 10.60
C PRO A 94 2.47 14.95 9.30
N HIS A 95 1.15 15.04 9.33
CA HIS A 95 0.29 14.84 8.17
C HIS A 95 -1.00 15.64 8.24
N GLN A 96 -1.60 15.90 7.09
CA GLN A 96 -2.96 16.41 6.96
C GLN A 96 -3.82 15.30 6.37
N ASP A 97 -4.69 14.70 7.19
CA ASP A 97 -5.55 13.58 6.78
C ASP A 97 -4.82 12.40 6.12
N GLY A 98 -3.59 12.09 6.57
CA GLY A 98 -2.76 11.01 6.04
C GLY A 98 -1.94 11.39 4.81
N PHE A 99 -1.99 12.67 4.40
CA PHE A 99 -1.13 13.23 3.35
C PHE A 99 0.00 14.03 3.96
N PHE A 100 1.20 13.88 3.40
CA PHE A 100 2.36 14.66 3.80
C PHE A 100 2.29 16.08 3.23
N GLU A 101 2.85 17.03 3.97
CA GLU A 101 3.16 18.34 3.40
C GLU A 101 4.29 18.23 2.39
N LYS A 102 4.31 19.15 1.43
CA LYS A 102 5.37 19.21 0.43
C LYS A 102 6.71 19.46 1.16
N ASP A 103 7.73 18.71 0.78
CA ASP A 103 9.10 18.82 1.31
C ASP A 103 9.27 18.44 2.80
N ALA A 104 8.27 17.77 3.41
CA ALA A 104 8.40 17.24 4.76
C ALA A 104 9.50 16.17 4.85
N ASN A 105 10.40 16.29 5.83
CA ASN A 105 11.45 15.30 6.09
C ASN A 105 10.89 14.09 6.86
N ILE A 106 10.09 13.26 6.21
CA ILE A 106 9.44 12.11 6.85
C ILE A 106 10.48 11.10 7.37
N ALA A 107 11.60 10.94 6.65
CA ALA A 107 12.65 10.00 7.01
C ALA A 107 13.22 10.23 8.42
N SER A 108 13.26 11.48 8.92
CA SER A 108 13.77 11.75 10.27
C SER A 108 12.90 11.21 11.41
N TYR A 109 11.65 10.83 11.12
CA TYR A 109 10.73 10.23 12.09
C TYR A 109 10.81 8.69 12.10
N LEU A 110 11.38 8.08 11.05
CA LEU A 110 11.46 6.64 10.88
C LEU A 110 12.69 6.08 11.60
N LYS A 111 12.58 5.91 12.92
CA LYS A 111 13.65 5.39 13.79
C LYS A 111 13.99 3.93 13.49
N GLU A 112 15.17 3.48 13.89
CA GLU A 112 15.53 2.06 13.79
C GLU A 112 14.45 1.16 14.44
N GLY A 113 14.08 0.07 13.75
CA GLY A 113 13.07 -0.89 14.23
C GLY A 113 11.61 -0.47 14.04
N TRP A 114 11.32 0.73 13.51
CA TRP A 114 9.94 1.26 13.39
C TRP A 114 8.98 0.32 12.64
N GLN A 115 9.47 -0.41 11.64
CA GLN A 115 8.66 -1.31 10.81
C GLN A 115 8.06 -2.45 11.64
N GLN A 116 8.88 -3.05 12.52
CA GLN A 116 8.45 -4.11 13.43
C GLN A 116 7.48 -3.57 14.49
N GLU A 117 7.78 -2.40 15.06
CA GLU A 117 6.92 -1.74 16.06
C GLU A 117 5.52 -1.44 15.49
N VAL A 118 5.45 -0.88 14.28
CA VAL A 118 4.18 -0.62 13.58
C VAL A 118 3.45 -1.92 13.30
N TRP A 119 4.15 -2.96 12.82
CA TRP A 119 3.55 -4.25 12.57
C TRP A 119 2.90 -4.83 13.84
N GLU A 120 3.65 -4.94 14.93
CA GLU A 120 3.17 -5.49 16.20
C GLU A 120 1.94 -4.76 16.73
N LYS A 121 1.94 -3.43 16.64
CA LYS A 121 0.82 -2.60 17.10
C LYS A 121 -0.45 -2.75 16.27
N PHE A 122 -0.33 -2.86 14.95
CA PHE A 122 -1.46 -2.62 14.05
C PHE A 122 -1.93 -3.83 13.24
N HIS A 123 -1.14 -4.92 13.12
CA HIS A 123 -1.48 -6.07 12.26
C HIS A 123 -2.77 -6.79 12.68
N ALA A 124 -3.16 -6.72 13.95
CA ALA A 124 -4.41 -7.28 14.45
C ALA A 124 -5.63 -6.34 14.26
N GLN A 125 -5.40 -5.05 13.99
CA GLN A 125 -6.45 -4.03 13.89
C GLN A 125 -6.81 -3.70 12.44
N PHE A 126 -5.83 -3.78 11.53
CA PHE A 126 -5.99 -3.47 10.11
C PHE A 126 -5.66 -4.68 9.24
N PRO A 127 -6.13 -4.72 7.97
CA PRO A 127 -5.82 -5.82 7.06
C PRO A 127 -4.30 -6.03 6.92
N PRO A 128 -3.76 -7.21 7.30
CA PRO A 128 -2.31 -7.42 7.36
C PRO A 128 -1.57 -7.15 6.05
N ALA A 129 -2.14 -7.57 4.91
CA ALA A 129 -1.54 -7.33 3.59
C ALA A 129 -1.44 -5.83 3.25
N ALA A 130 -2.47 -5.03 3.60
CA ALA A 130 -2.46 -3.60 3.36
C ALA A 130 -1.48 -2.87 4.30
N LEU A 131 -1.41 -3.28 5.56
CA LEU A 131 -0.44 -2.74 6.53
C LEU A 131 0.99 -3.05 6.09
N LEU A 132 1.26 -4.30 5.71
CA LEU A 132 2.58 -4.73 5.26
C LEU A 132 3.01 -3.97 4.00
N PHE A 133 2.09 -3.76 3.07
CA PHE A 133 2.34 -2.93 1.90
C PHE A 133 2.63 -1.48 2.28
N TYR A 134 1.86 -0.89 3.20
CA TYR A 134 2.08 0.49 3.62
C TYR A 134 3.42 0.69 4.32
N ILE A 135 3.81 -0.21 5.23
CA ILE A 135 5.13 -0.18 5.90
C ILE A 135 6.25 -0.19 4.85
N ASN A 136 6.17 -1.09 3.89
CA ASN A 136 7.19 -1.23 2.84
C ASN A 136 7.18 -0.07 1.85
N HIS A 137 6.00 0.41 1.46
CA HIS A 137 5.84 1.59 0.62
C HIS A 137 6.44 2.84 1.29
N LEU A 138 6.16 3.05 2.57
CA LEU A 138 6.69 4.18 3.32
C LEU A 138 8.22 4.10 3.46
N ALA A 139 8.77 2.92 3.75
CA ALA A 139 10.21 2.69 3.82
C ALA A 139 10.91 2.94 2.48
N TRP A 140 10.34 2.43 1.39
CA TRP A 140 10.85 2.62 0.04
C TRP A 140 10.78 4.10 -0.38
N GLU A 141 9.63 4.74 -0.22
CA GLU A 141 9.38 6.08 -0.75
C GLU A 141 10.13 7.16 0.06
N MET A 142 10.12 7.06 1.40
CA MET A 142 10.68 8.09 2.29
C MET A 142 12.11 7.80 2.73
N ALA A 143 12.45 6.55 3.03
CA ALA A 143 13.78 6.17 3.54
C ALA A 143 14.69 5.52 2.48
N LYS A 144 14.20 5.36 1.24
CA LYS A 144 14.93 4.73 0.13
C LYS A 144 15.45 3.34 0.47
N ALA A 145 14.68 2.57 1.25
CA ALA A 145 15.01 1.21 1.62
C ALA A 145 15.29 0.32 0.39
N GLU A 146 16.32 -0.50 0.49
CA GLU A 146 16.76 -1.41 -0.59
C GLU A 146 16.16 -2.81 -0.47
N ASP A 147 15.59 -3.14 0.69
CA ASP A 147 14.94 -4.42 0.98
C ASP A 147 13.51 -4.19 1.53
N VAL A 148 12.68 -5.22 1.44
CA VAL A 148 11.36 -5.25 2.08
C VAL A 148 11.47 -5.78 3.49
N PHE A 149 10.74 -5.14 4.39
CA PHE A 149 10.45 -5.69 5.70
C PHE A 149 9.52 -6.90 5.58
N ALA A 150 9.98 -8.01 6.17
CA ALA A 150 9.16 -9.15 6.52
C ALA A 150 9.07 -9.21 8.05
N PRO A 151 7.85 -9.27 8.63
CA PRO A 151 7.69 -9.28 10.07
C PRO A 151 8.28 -10.55 10.68
N HIS A 152 9.00 -10.38 11.78
CA HIS A 152 9.42 -11.50 12.60
C HIS A 152 8.17 -11.98 13.33
N VAL A 153 7.64 -13.13 12.94
CA VAL A 153 6.65 -13.83 13.76
C VAL A 153 7.43 -14.41 14.93
N GLY A 154 7.45 -13.69 16.05
CA GLY A 154 7.99 -14.24 17.29
C GLY A 154 7.34 -15.60 17.51
N GLN A 155 8.14 -16.66 17.53
CA GLN A 155 7.70 -17.97 17.97
C GLN A 155 7.27 -17.79 19.43
N ALA A 156 5.97 -17.76 19.66
CA ALA A 156 5.40 -17.93 21.00
C ALA A 156 5.56 -19.38 21.44
#